data_AF-A0A2E9P009-F1
#
_entry.id   AF-A0A2E9P009-F1
#
_cell.length_a   1.000
_cell.length_b   1.000
_cell.length_c   1.000
_cell.angle_alpha   90.00
_cell.angle_beta   90.00
_cell.angle_gamma   90.00
#
_symmetry.space_group_name_H-M   'P 1'
#
loop_
_entity.id
_entity.type
_entity.pdbx_description
1 polymer ?
#
loop_
_entity_poly.entity_id
_entity_poly.type
_entity_poly.pdbx_seq_one_letter_code
_entity_poly.pdbx_strand_id
1 'polypeptide(L)' 'MMMFFATGTVGILIGLSGITPANFKLMITFMGVINIGLGAFFAFLFLTQIKAEPDKRKKKKKHRD' A
#
# COMPACT_ATOMS: atom_id res chain seq x y z
N MET A 1 1.89 4.45 0.15
CA MET A 1 0.73 3.99 0.95
C MET A 1 -0.50 4.81 0.68
N MET A 2 -0.45 6.13 0.88
CA MET A 2 -1.61 7.01 0.75
C MET A 2 -2.32 6.92 -0.62
N MET A 3 -1.57 6.83 -1.73
CA MET A 3 -2.17 6.65 -3.07
C MET A 3 -2.93 5.34 -3.23
N PHE A 4 -2.47 4.23 -2.63
CA PHE A 4 -3.17 2.94 -2.74
C PHE A 4 -4.54 2.99 -2.05
N PHE A 5 -4.61 3.61 -0.88
CA PHE A 5 -5.87 3.79 -0.17
C PHE A 5 -6.77 4.81 -0.85
N ALA A 6 -6.25 5.98 -1.24
CA ALA A 6 -7.04 7.02 -1.89
C ALA A 6 -7.64 6.53 -3.22
N THR A 7 -6.81 6.00 -4.12
CA THR A 7 -7.25 5.47 -5.41
C THR A 7 -8.14 4.25 -5.24
N GLY A 8 -7.85 3.37 -4.27
CA GLY A 8 -8.67 2.21 -3.96
C GLY A 8 -10.09 2.59 -3.47
N THR A 9 -10.19 3.53 -2.53
CA THR A 9 -11.48 4.02 -2.01
C THR A 9 -12.27 4.74 -3.11
N VAL A 10 -11.64 5.61 -3.89
CA VAL A 10 -12.30 6.29 -5.01
C VAL A 10 -12.76 5.28 -6.07
N GLY A 11 -11.94 4.27 -6.37
CA GLY A 11 -12.29 3.19 -7.28
C GLY A 11 -13.52 2.40 -6.83
N ILE A 12 -13.64 2.09 -5.53
CA ILE A 12 -14.84 1.41 -4.99
C ILE A 12 -16.08 2.31 -5.07
N LEU A 13 -15.95 3.60 -4.71
CA LEU A 13 -17.07 4.54 -4.76
C LEU A 13 -17.59 4.71 -6.19
N ILE A 14 -16.69 4.91 -7.15
CA ILE A 14 -17.05 5.01 -8.57
C ILE A 14 -17.58 3.67 -9.07
N GLY A 15 -16.93 2.57 -8.71
CA GLY A 15 -17.36 1.22 -9.06
C GLY A 15 -18.79 0.92 -8.62
N LEU A 16 -19.19 1.31 -7.41
CA LEU A 16 -20.55 1.05 -6.89
C LEU A 16 -21.59 2.10 -7.29
N SER A 17 -21.16 3.27 -7.78
CA SER A 17 -22.05 4.36 -8.17
C SER A 17 -23.01 4.01 -9.32
N GLY A 18 -24.09 4.78 -9.44
CA GLY A 18 -25.10 4.61 -10.51
C GLY A 18 -24.65 5.04 -11.90
N ILE A 19 -23.50 5.73 -12.02
CA ILE A 19 -22.94 6.21 -13.29
C ILE A 19 -22.09 5.15 -14.00
N THR A 20 -21.65 4.10 -13.29
CA THR A 20 -20.81 3.05 -13.85
C THR A 20 -21.66 1.96 -14.52
N PRO A 21 -21.43 1.64 -15.80
CA PRO A 21 -22.15 0.57 -16.50
C PRO A 21 -22.00 -0.77 -15.77
N ALA A 22 -23.07 -1.57 -15.73
CA ALA A 22 -23.13 -2.84 -14.98
C ALA A 22 -21.96 -3.79 -15.29
N ASN A 23 -21.53 -3.83 -16.56
CA ASN A 23 -20.45 -4.69 -17.04
C ASN A 23 -19.08 -4.33 -16.45
N PHE A 24 -18.86 -3.06 -16.11
CA PHE A 24 -17.61 -2.56 -15.54
C PHE A 24 -17.66 -2.42 -14.01
N LYS A 25 -18.86 -2.53 -13.44
CA LYS A 25 -19.14 -2.31 -12.01
C LYS A 25 -18.29 -3.21 -11.11
N LEU A 26 -18.33 -4.52 -11.39
CA LEU A 26 -17.54 -5.52 -10.68
C LEU A 26 -16.04 -5.33 -10.91
N MET A 27 -15.62 -5.06 -12.14
CA MET A 27 -14.21 -4.90 -12.49
C MET A 27 -13.56 -3.72 -11.75
N ILE A 28 -14.19 -2.54 -11.78
CA ILE A 28 -13.67 -1.33 -11.14
C ILE A 28 -13.67 -1.49 -9.61
N THR A 29 -14.74 -2.06 -9.05
CA THR A 29 -14.82 -2.33 -7.61
C THR A 29 -13.72 -3.31 -7.18
N PHE A 30 -13.49 -4.38 -7.94
CA PHE A 30 -12.46 -5.37 -7.66
C PHE A 30 -11.05 -4.78 -7.72
N MET A 31 -10.78 -3.92 -8.71
CA MET A 31 -9.52 -3.17 -8.80
C MET A 31 -9.32 -2.22 -7.61
N GLY A 32 -10.40 -1.59 -7.13
CA GLY A 32 -10.37 -0.78 -5.92
C GLY A 32 -10.00 -1.60 -4.67
N VAL A 33 -10.60 -2.78 -4.51
CA VAL A 33 -10.30 -3.72 -3.41
C VAL A 33 -8.84 -4.19 -3.45
N ILE A 34 -8.32 -4.56 -4.63
CA ILE A 34 -6.91 -4.94 -4.79
C ILE A 34 -5.98 -3.81 -4.35
N ASN A 35 -6.27 -2.56 -4.74
CA ASN A 35 -5.47 -1.41 -4.35
C ASN A 35 -5.46 -1.19 -2.83
N ILE A 36 -6.62 -1.32 -2.16
CA ILE A 36 -6.68 -1.24 -0.69
C ILE A 36 -5.91 -2.40 -0.05
N GLY A 37 -6.04 -3.62 -0.58
CA GLY A 37 -5.32 -4.80 -0.10
C GLY A 37 -3.79 -4.64 -0.18
N LEU A 38 -3.28 -4.13 -1.31
CA LEU A 38 -1.86 -3.80 -1.47
C LEU A 38 -1.42 -2.70 -0.50
N GLY A 39 -2.23 -1.66 -0.33
CA GLY A 39 -1.99 -0.59 0.65
C GLY A 39 -1.88 -1.14 2.08
N ALA A 40 -2.81 -2.01 2.48
CA ALA A 40 -2.81 -2.66 3.78
C ALA A 40 -1.62 -3.60 3.97
N PHE A 41 -1.28 -4.38 2.95
CA PHE A 41 -0.13 -5.28 2.98
C PHE A 41 1.19 -4.52 3.16
N PHE A 42 1.41 -3.46 2.40
CA PHE A 42 2.61 -2.66 2.56
C PHE A 42 2.62 -1.83 3.85
N ALA A 43 1.46 -1.38 4.36
CA ALA A 43 1.37 -0.76 5.67
C ALA A 43 1.75 -1.76 6.78
N PHE A 44 1.27 -3.01 6.67
CA PHE A 44 1.69 -4.10 7.55
C PHE A 44 3.21 -4.32 7.48
N LEU A 45 3.80 -4.40 6.29
CA LEU A 45 5.25 -4.53 6.15
C LEU A 45 6.00 -3.34 6.77
N PHE A 46 5.53 -2.11 6.54
CA PHE A 46 6.14 -0.92 7.13
C PHE A 46 6.12 -0.94 8.66
N LEU A 47 5.02 -1.41 9.26
CA LEU A 47 4.88 -1.48 10.72
C LEU A 47 5.62 -2.67 11.35
N THR A 48 5.78 -3.77 10.61
CA THR A 48 6.38 -5.01 11.11
C THR A 48 7.86 -5.18 10.77
N GLN A 49 8.41 -4.30 9.92
CA GLN A 49 9.85 -4.18 9.78
C GLN A 49 10.46 -3.75 11.11
N ILE A 50 10.97 -4.72 11.88
CA ILE A 50 11.95 -4.49 12.92
C ILE A 50 13.04 -3.66 12.25
N LYS A 51 13.24 -2.40 12.69
CA LYS A 51 14.31 -1.55 12.19
C LYS A 51 15.55 -2.42 12.17
N ALA A 52 16.05 -2.76 10.97
CA ALA A 52 17.30 -3.47 10.85
C ALA A 52 18.32 -2.56 11.51
N GLU A 53 18.63 -2.82 12.78
CA GLU A 53 19.68 -2.10 13.48
C GLU A 53 20.85 -2.11 12.51
N PRO A 54 21.43 -0.93 12.17
CA PRO A 54 22.52 -0.89 11.22
C PRO A 54 23.55 -1.89 11.73
N ASP A 55 23.78 -2.94 10.93
CA ASP A 55 24.58 -4.10 11.30
C ASP A 55 25.77 -3.63 12.13
N LYS A 56 25.96 -4.19 13.33
CA LYS A 56 27.05 -3.78 14.23
C LYS A 56 28.42 -3.90 13.54
N ARG A 57 28.55 -4.71 12.47
CA ARG A 57 29.72 -4.71 11.56
C ARG A 57 29.95 -3.38 10.83
N LYS A 58 28.90 -2.65 10.44
CA LYS A 58 29.00 -1.33 9.79
C LYS A 58 29.26 -0.18 10.78
N LYS A 59 28.91 -0.34 12.06
CA LYS A 59 29.22 0.68 13.10
C LYS A 59 30.71 0.78 13.46
N LYS A 60 31.53 -0.24 13.19
CA LYS A 60 32.98 -0.24 13.49
C LYS A 60 33.86 0.49 12.47
N LYS A 61 33.31 1.10 11.42
CA LYS A 61 34.07 1.87 10.40
C LYS A 61 34.19 3.38 10.66
N LYS A 62 33.90 3.87 11.88
CA LYS A 62 34.50 5.15 12.33
C LYS A 62 35.83 4.83 13.01
N HIS A 63 36.84 4.54 12.21
CA HIS A 63 38.22 4.47 12.68
C HIS A 63 38.81 5.88 12.62
N ARG A 64 39.32 6.32 13.78
CA ARG A 64 40.42 7.28 14.03
C ARG A 64 40.76 8.27 12.92
N ASP A 65 40.61 9.56 13.22
CA ASP A 65 41.74 10.49 13.47
C ASP A 65 41.24 11.66 14.34
#